data_AF-A0A5Q2VGL4-F1
#
_entry.id   AF-A0A5Q2VGL4-F1
#
_cell.length_a   1.000
_cell.length_b   1.000
_cell.length_c   1.000
_cell.angle_alpha   90.00
_cell.angle_beta   90.00
_cell.angle_gamma   90.00
#
_symmetry.space_group_name_H-M   'P 1'
#
loop_
_entity.id
_entity.type
_entity.pdbx_description
1 polymer ?
#
loop_
_entity_poly.entity_id
_entity_poly.type
_entity_poly.pdbx_seq_one_letter_code
_entity_poly.pdbx_strand_id
1 'polypeptide(L)' 'MPGSTPSNEHYEALLHDVSLVVGGAVIQLINLNKKISGNNILAHLVNEIEHETNQQRFATLRSAIEVMGQAPKG' A
#
# COMPACT_ATOMS: atom_id res chain seq x y z
N MET A 1 28.73 12.74 -1.98
CA MET A 1 28.20 11.47 -1.45
C MET A 1 27.63 10.69 -2.63
N PRO A 2 28.08 9.47 -2.92
CA PRO A 2 27.42 8.68 -3.95
C PRO A 2 26.08 8.23 -3.36
N GLY A 3 24.97 8.76 -3.90
CA GLY A 3 23.65 8.26 -3.58
C GLY A 3 23.57 6.83 -4.07
N SER A 4 23.50 5.89 -3.14
CA SER A 4 23.25 4.48 -3.43
C SER A 4 21.89 4.39 -4.12
N THR A 5 21.87 4.38 -5.45
CA THR A 5 20.67 4.07 -6.22
C THR A 5 20.21 2.70 -5.76
N PRO A 6 18.99 2.54 -5.20
CA PRO A 6 18.49 1.21 -4.86
C PRO A 6 18.57 0.33 -6.11
N SER A 7 19.06 -0.91 -5.98
CA SER A 7 19.14 -1.80 -7.14
C SER A 7 17.73 -1.99 -7.72
N ASN A 8 17.64 -2.23 -9.03
CA ASN A 8 16.36 -2.44 -9.71
C ASN A 8 15.52 -3.54 -9.02
N GLU A 9 16.18 -4.54 -8.45
CA GLU A 9 15.56 -5.63 -7.68
C GLU A 9 14.84 -5.13 -6.41
N HIS A 10 15.39 -4.13 -5.73
CA HIS A 10 14.76 -3.54 -4.55
C HIS A 10 13.48 -2.78 -4.92
N TYR A 11 13.48 -2.10 -6.07
CA TYR A 11 12.28 -1.43 -6.58
C TYR A 11 11.21 -2.41 -6.99
N GLU A 12 11.56 -3.47 -7.73
CA GLU A 12 10.62 -4.52 -8.12
C GLU A 12 10.00 -5.21 -6.90
N ALA A 13 10.81 -5.52 -5.88
CA ALA A 13 10.33 -6.09 -4.63
C ALA A 13 9.34 -5.15 -3.91
N LEU A 14 9.66 -3.86 -3.83
CA LEU A 14 8.77 -2.87 -3.24
C LEU A 14 7.45 -2.74 -4.01
N LEU A 15 7.51 -2.68 -5.34
CA LEU A 15 6.31 -2.60 -6.19
C LEU A 15 5.43 -3.83 -6.04
N HIS A 16 6.05 -5.01 -6.00
CA HIS A 16 5.35 -6.27 -5.75
C HIS A 16 4.64 -6.26 -4.39
N ASP A 17 5.35 -5.88 -3.33
CA ASP A 17 4.81 -5.86 -1.97
C ASP A 17 3.69 -4.83 -1.81
N VAL A 18 3.85 -3.64 -2.40
CA VAL A 18 2.80 -2.62 -2.45
C VAL A 18 1.57 -3.14 -3.22
N SER A 19 1.79 -3.81 -4.35
CA SER A 19 0.70 -4.39 -5.15
C SER A 19 -0.08 -5.45 -4.38
N LEU A 20 0.61 -6.30 -3.60
CA LEU A 20 -0.02 -7.30 -2.75
C LEU A 20 -0.88 -6.66 -1.65
N VAL A 21 -0.37 -5.63 -0.98
CA VAL A 21 -1.09 -4.92 0.08
C VAL A 21 -2.35 -4.23 -0.47
N VAL A 22 -2.23 -3.53 -1.60
CA VAL A 22 -3.36 -2.88 -2.27
C VAL A 22 -4.38 -3.91 -2.74
N GLY A 23 -3.93 -5.00 -3.35
CA GLY A 23 -4.80 -6.10 -3.78
C GLY A 23 -5.53 -6.76 -2.61
N GLY A 24 -4.83 -6.97 -1.49
CA GLY A 24 -5.42 -7.46 -0.25
C GLY A 24 -6.53 -6.56 0.27
N ALA A 25 -6.31 -5.24 0.30
CA ALA A 25 -7.33 -4.27 0.68
C ALA A 25 -8.57 -4.33 -0.23
N VAL A 26 -8.38 -4.51 -1.55
CA VAL A 26 -9.51 -4.70 -2.49
C VAL A 26 -10.32 -5.95 -2.15
N ILE A 27 -9.65 -7.08 -1.90
CA ILE A 27 -10.31 -8.33 -1.50
C ILE A 27 -11.10 -8.14 -0.20
N GLN A 28 -10.53 -7.45 0.79
CA GLN A 28 -11.23 -7.15 2.03
C GLN A 28 -12.49 -6.30 1.81
N LEU A 29 -12.43 -5.30 0.93
CA LEU A 29 -13.60 -4.48 0.60
C LEU A 29 -14.69 -5.32 -0.10
N ILE A 30 -14.32 -6.24 -0.98
CA ILE A 30 -15.26 -7.18 -1.61
C ILE A 30 -15.94 -8.03 -0.54
N ASN A 31 -15.17 -8.62 0.38
CA ASN A 31 -15.70 -9.46 1.46
C ASN A 31 -16.64 -8.70 2.40
N LEU A 32 -16.40 -7.40 2.59
CA LEU A 32 -17.24 -6.50 3.37
C LEU A 32 -18.44 -5.93 2.59
N ASN A 33 -18.61 -6.33 1.32
CA ASN A 33 -19.61 -5.77 0.40
C ASN A 33 -19.56 -4.23 0.33
N LYS A 34 -18.35 -3.66 0.40
CA LYS A 34 -18.10 -2.22 0.30
C LYS A 34 -17.74 -1.84 -1.14
N LYS A 35 -18.09 -0.61 -1.52
CA LYS A 35 -17.67 -0.04 -2.81
C LYS A 35 -16.14 -0.10 -2.94
N ILE A 36 -15.64 -0.63 -4.04
CA ILE A 36 -14.21 -0.58 -4.38
C ILE A 36 -13.94 0.80 -4.99
N SER A 37 -13.29 1.66 -4.23
CA SER A 37 -12.89 3.01 -4.66
C SER A 37 -11.53 3.37 -4.07
N GLY A 38 -10.80 4.29 -4.70
CA GLY A 38 -9.50 4.75 -4.20
C GLY A 38 -9.58 5.20 -2.73
N ASN A 39 -10.62 5.97 -2.37
CA ASN A 39 -10.83 6.41 -0.98
C ASN A 39 -11.10 5.26 -0.01
N ASN A 40 -11.88 4.26 -0.41
CA ASN A 40 -12.18 3.13 0.47
C ASN A 40 -10.97 2.21 0.66
N ILE A 41 -10.16 2.03 -0.39
CA ILE A 41 -8.89 1.29 -0.32
C ILE A 41 -7.93 2.05 0.59
N LEU A 42 -7.76 3.36 0.38
CA LEU A 42 -6.91 4.22 1.21
C LEU A 42 -7.34 4.18 2.69
N ALA A 43 -8.64 4.32 2.97
CA ALA A 43 -9.16 4.25 4.33
C ALA A 43 -8.90 2.89 5.00
N HIS A 44 -9.00 1.79 4.23
CA HIS A 44 -8.67 0.47 4.74
C HIS A 44 -7.19 0.33 5.08
N LEU A 45 -6.29 0.79 4.19
CA LEU A 45 -4.85 0.77 4.41
C LEU A 45 -4.42 1.63 5.60
N VAL A 46 -5.03 2.81 5.77
CA VAL A 46 -4.79 3.70 6.93
C VAL A 46 -5.20 3.01 8.24
N ASN A 47 -6.37 2.38 8.26
CA ASN A 47 -6.80 1.62 9.43
C ASN A 47 -5.86 0.43 9.72
N GLU A 48 -5.32 -0.21 8.70
CA GLU A 48 -4.42 -1.35 8.86
C GLU A 48 -3.05 -0.94 9.41
N ILE A 49 -2.46 0.17 8.92
CA ILE A 49 -1.16 0.66 9.39
C ILE A 49 -1.20 1.17 10.84
N GLU A 50 -2.34 1.71 11.30
CA GLU A 50 -2.53 2.19 12.68
C GLU A 50 -2.33 1.08 13.72
N HIS A 51 -2.58 -0.17 13.34
CA HIS A 51 -2.48 -1.34 14.21
C HIS A 51 -1.25 -2.21 13.89
N GLU A 52 -0.41 -1.80 12.94
CA GLU A 52 0.74 -2.59 12.50
C GLU A 52 1.94 -2.42 13.45
N THR A 53 2.55 -3.54 13.82
CA THR A 53 3.73 -3.59 14.70
C THR A 53 4.97 -4.15 14.00
N ASN A 54 4.79 -4.90 12.92
CA ASN A 54 5.86 -5.39 12.07
C ASN A 54 6.42 -4.24 11.24
N GLN A 55 7.69 -3.89 11.47
CA GLN A 55 8.35 -2.75 10.82
C GLN A 55 8.41 -2.87 9.29
N GLN A 56 8.60 -4.07 8.77
CA GLN A 56 8.65 -4.28 7.32
C GLN A 56 7.28 -4.08 6.70
N ARG A 57 6.24 -4.69 7.30
CA ARG A 57 4.86 -4.53 6.85
C ARG A 57 4.38 -3.08 6.98
N PHE A 58 4.79 -2.38 8.04
CA PHE A 58 4.52 -0.96 8.22
C PHE A 58 5.09 -0.11 7.08
N ALA A 59 6.35 -0.36 6.68
CA ALA A 59 6.98 0.37 5.58
C ALA A 59 6.27 0.13 4.24
N THR A 60 5.86 -1.12 3.98
CA THR A 60 5.07 -1.46 2.78
C THR A 60 3.70 -0.79 2.79
N LEU A 61 2.98 -0.84 3.92
CA LEU A 61 1.67 -0.18 4.09
C LEU A 61 1.79 1.33 3.88
N ARG A 62 2.84 1.96 4.43
CA ARG A 62 3.11 3.38 4.23
C ARG A 62 3.32 3.72 2.76
N SER A 63 4.13 2.92 2.06
CA SER A 63 4.39 3.10 0.63
C SER A 63 3.11 2.94 -0.20
N ALA A 64 2.27 1.96 0.15
CA ALA A 64 0.97 1.76 -0.50
C ALA A 64 0.03 2.95 -0.27
N ILE A 65 -0.01 3.50 0.94
CA ILE A 65 -0.79 4.71 1.28
C ILE A 65 -0.30 5.91 0.47
N GLU A 66 1.01 6.11 0.34
CA GLU A 66 1.59 7.20 -0.44
C GLU A 66 1.22 7.11 -1.93
N VAL A 67 1.30 5.90 -2.51
CA VAL A 67 0.87 5.64 -3.90
C VAL A 67 -0.63 5.91 -4.09
N MET A 68 -1.46 5.39 -3.18
CA MET A 68 -2.92 5.56 -3.25
C MET A 68 -3.36 7.01 -2.99
N GLY A 69 -2.64 7.74 -2.14
CA GLY A 69 -2.91 9.15 -1.84
C GLY A 69 -2.58 10.11 -2.98
N GLN A 70 -1.69 9.70 -3.90
CA GLN A 70 -1.38 10.43 -5.12
C GLN A 70 -2.34 10.11 -6.29
N ALA A 71 -3.18 9.08 -6.15
CA ALA A 71 -4.13 8.72 -7.20
C ALA A 71 -5.13 9.86 -7.44
N PRO A 72 -5.48 10.16 -8.70
CA PRO A 72 -6.49 11.16 -9.01
C PRO A 72 -7.79 10.86 -8.27
N LYS A 73 -8.37 11.89 -7.64
CA LYS A 73 -9.71 11.81 -7.07
C LYS A 73 -10.71 11.72 -8.24
N GLY A 74 -10.97 10.48 -8.68
CA GLY A 74 -11.98 10.15 -9.68
C GLY A 74 -13.39 10.37 -9.16
#